data_AF-A0A960DZV8-F1
#
_entry.id   AF-A0A960DZV8-F1
#
_cell.length_a   1.000
_cell.length_b   1.000
_cell.length_c   1.000
_cell.angle_alpha   90.00
_cell.angle_beta   90.00
_cell.angle_gamma   90.00
#
_symmetry.space_group_name_H-M   'P 1'
#
loop_
_entity.id
_entity.type
_entity.pdbx_description
1 polymer ?
#
loop_
_entity_poly.entity_id
_entity_poly.type
_entity_poly.pdbx_seq_one_letter_code
_entity_poly.pdbx_strand_id
1 'polypeptide(L)'
;MEAIVWSDYLCPWCYVGQARSRQMADLGLTVVHRPYELHPQIGPEGRRVREDGRLAPTFARVAAACEESGLPFRAPTRMPNTRRALETAEW
;
A
#
# COMPACT_ATOMS: atom_id res chain seq x y z
N MET A 1 -21.06 -12.16 0.36
CA MET A 1 -20.79 -10.91 1.10
C MET A 1 -19.65 -10.20 0.39
N GLU A 2 -19.72 -8.87 0.27
CA GLU A 2 -18.71 -8.08 -0.45
C GLU A 2 -17.87 -7.27 0.54
N ALA A 3 -16.57 -7.17 0.28
CA ALA A 3 -15.64 -6.28 0.98
C ALA A 3 -14.97 -5.35 -0.03
N ILE A 4 -15.16 -4.03 0.14
CA ILE A 4 -14.51 -3.02 -0.68
C ILE A 4 -13.18 -2.61 -0.03
N VAL A 5 -12.08 -2.72 -0.77
CA VAL A 5 -10.73 -2.41 -0.29
C VAL A 5 -10.21 -1.19 -1.05
N TRP A 6 -10.21 -0.04 -0.38
CA TRP A 6 -9.60 1.17 -0.89
C TRP A 6 -8.09 1.14 -0.65
N SER A 7 -7.30 1.32 -1.72
CA SER A 7 -5.84 1.21 -1.63
C SER A 7 -5.09 2.19 -2.51
N ASP A 8 -3.90 2.56 -2.04
CA ASP A 8 -2.91 3.33 -2.79
C ASP A 8 -1.59 2.54 -2.87
N TYR A 9 -0.92 2.59 -4.02
CA TYR A 9 0.39 1.97 -4.23
C TYR A 9 1.51 2.58 -3.36
N LEU A 10 1.35 3.83 -2.89
CA LEU A 10 2.32 4.44 -1.96
C LEU A 10 2.10 4.04 -0.49
N CYS A 11 0.94 3.45 -0.16
CA CYS A 11 0.57 3.17 1.22
C CYS A 11 1.17 1.83 1.68
N PRO A 12 2.14 1.83 2.61
CA PRO A 12 2.78 0.60 3.06
C PRO A 12 1.83 -0.32 3.85
N TRP A 13 0.80 0.24 4.49
CA TRP A 13 -0.22 -0.56 5.19
C TRP A 13 -1.22 -1.22 4.24
N CYS A 14 -1.51 -0.61 3.07
CA CYS A 14 -2.29 -1.26 2.03
C CYS A 14 -1.55 -2.49 1.49
N TYR A 15 -0.22 -2.43 1.38
CA TYR A 15 0.61 -3.57 1.00
C TYR A 15 0.49 -4.73 2.00
N VAL A 16 0.58 -4.46 3.31
CA VAL A 16 0.30 -5.48 4.35
C VAL A 16 -1.13 -6.01 4.23
N GLY A 17 -2.09 -5.12 3.98
CA GLY A 17 -3.51 -5.44 3.83
C GLY A 17 -3.81 -6.44 2.70
N GLN A 18 -2.93 -6.57 1.70
CA GLN A 18 -3.13 -7.54 0.61
C GLN A 18 -3.21 -9.00 1.11
N ALA A 19 -2.50 -9.33 2.20
CA ALA A 19 -2.58 -10.66 2.80
C ALA A 19 -3.97 -10.92 3.38
N ARG A 20 -4.58 -9.88 3.99
CA ARG A 20 -5.95 -9.95 4.52
C ARG A 20 -7.00 -10.01 3.42
N SER A 21 -6.79 -9.30 2.31
CA SER A 21 -7.65 -9.43 1.12
C SER A 21 -7.69 -10.87 0.61
N ARG A 22 -6.55 -11.56 0.57
CA ARG A 22 -6.50 -12.99 0.20
C ARG A 22 -7.28 -13.85 1.20
N GLN A 23 -7.06 -13.66 2.49
CA GLN A 23 -7.80 -14.37 3.54
C GLN A 23 -9.32 -14.16 3.46
N MET A 24 -9.77 -12.93 3.17
CA MET A 24 -11.19 -12.64 2.99
C MET A 24 -11.76 -13.38 1.77
N ALA A 25 -11.01 -13.43 0.67
CA ALA A 25 -11.41 -14.19 -0.52
C ALA A 25 -11.48 -15.70 -0.22
N ASP A 26 -10.50 -16.25 0.50
CA ASP A 26 -10.47 -17.66 0.92
C ASP A 26 -11.67 -18.03 1.82
N LEU A 27 -12.19 -17.07 2.58
CA LEU A 27 -13.40 -17.20 3.40
C LEU A 27 -14.71 -17.00 2.61
N GLY A 28 -14.63 -16.81 1.28
CA GLY A 28 -15.78 -16.70 0.39
C GLY A 28 -16.36 -15.30 0.24
N LEU A 29 -15.63 -14.25 0.63
CA LEU A 29 -16.04 -12.87 0.35
C LEU A 29 -15.62 -12.48 -1.07
N THR A 30 -16.47 -11.72 -1.76
CA THR A 30 -16.06 -11.00 -2.97
C THR A 30 -15.27 -9.78 -2.54
N VAL A 31 -13.97 -9.77 -2.82
CA VAL A 31 -13.08 -8.65 -2.48
C VAL A 31 -12.95 -7.74 -3.70
N VAL A 32 -13.43 -6.51 -3.59
CA VAL A 32 -13.42 -5.51 -4.66
C VAL A 32 -12.41 -4.43 -4.32
N HIS A 33 -11.32 -4.37 -5.09
CA HIS A 33 -10.32 -3.31 -4.93
C HIS A 33 -10.80 -2.02 -5.60
N ARG A 34 -10.54 -0.89 -4.92
CA ARG A 34 -10.79 0.47 -5.43
C ARG A 34 -9.56 1.34 -5.21
N PRO A 35 -9.11 2.09 -6.22
CA PRO A 35 -7.98 2.98 -6.09
C PRO A 35 -8.36 4.17 -5.23
N TYR A 36 -7.38 4.65 -4.46
CA TYR A 36 -7.51 5.88 -3.70
C TYR A 36 -6.18 6.62 -3.77
N GLU A 37 -6.17 7.85 -4.29
CA GLU A 37 -4.97 8.69 -4.28
C GLU A 37 -4.83 9.35 -2.89
N LEU A 38 -3.97 8.78 -2.04
CA LEU A 38 -3.79 9.20 -0.65
C LEU A 38 -3.11 10.57 -0.56
N HIS A 39 -2.25 10.89 -1.53
CA HIS A 39 -1.48 12.12 -1.55
C HIS A 39 -1.49 12.80 -2.93
N PRO A 40 -2.65 13.35 -3.37
CA PRO A 40 -2.79 14.00 -4.67
C PRO A 40 -1.94 15.27 -4.83
N GLN A 41 -1.46 15.84 -3.72
CA GLN A 41 -0.59 17.00 -3.67
C GLN A 41 0.90 16.68 -3.97
N ILE A 42 1.27 15.41 -4.11
CA ILE A 42 2.63 15.03 -4.51
C ILE A 42 2.74 15.20 -6.02
N GLY A 43 3.67 16.04 -6.50
CA GLY A 43 3.88 16.22 -7.93
C GLY A 43 4.53 14.99 -8.59
N PRO A 44 4.60 14.95 -9.94
CA PRO A 44 5.16 13.82 -10.69
C PRO A 44 6.59 13.41 -10.28
N GLU A 45 7.36 14.36 -9.75
CA GLU A 45 8.69 14.16 -9.20
C GLU A 45 8.72 13.39 -7.86
N GLY A 46 7.59 13.18 -7.20
CA GLY A 46 7.54 12.49 -5.92
C GLY A 46 8.29 13.24 -4.80
N ARG A 47 8.46 12.57 -3.65
CA ARG A 47 9.22 13.10 -2.51
C ARG A 47 10.26 12.09 -2.06
N ARG A 48 11.48 12.55 -1.74
CA ARG A 48 12.50 11.70 -1.12
C ARG A 48 12.05 11.31 0.29
N VAL A 49 12.25 10.06 0.64
CA VAL A 49 12.07 9.55 2.00
C VAL A 49 13.45 9.27 2.57
N ARG A 50 13.73 9.83 3.75
CA ARG A 50 14.97 9.59 4.49
C ARG A 50 14.83 8.31 5.30
N GLU A 51 15.87 7.49 5.28
CA GLU A 51 15.94 6.24 6.06
C GLU A 51 15.92 6.50 7.56
N ASP A 52 16.59 7.56 8.01
CA ASP A 52 16.60 8.04 9.40
C ASP A 52 15.46 9.04 9.71
N GLY A 53 14.51 9.18 8.79
CA GLY A 53 13.45 10.17 8.88
C GLY A 53 12.29 9.77 9.77
N ARG A 54 11.31 10.67 9.90
CA ARG A 54 10.06 10.46 10.66
C ARG A 54 9.27 9.19 10.32
N LEU A 55 9.47 8.61 9.13
CA LEU A 55 8.79 7.41 8.66
C LEU A 55 9.53 6.11 9.03
N ALA A 56 10.77 6.18 9.52
CA ALA A 56 11.56 5.00 9.86
C ALA A 56 10.85 4.07 10.86
N PRO A 57 10.26 4.58 11.96
CA PRO A 57 9.52 3.73 12.89
C PRO A 57 8.27 3.11 12.25
N THR A 58 7.62 3.81 11.32
CA THR A 58 6.49 3.27 10.56
C THR A 58 6.92 2.13 9.66
N PHE A 59 8.03 2.27 8.92
CA PHE A 59 8.53 1.19 8.07
C PHE A 59 9.02 -0.01 8.86
N ALA A 60 9.60 0.18 10.05
CA ALA A 60 9.96 -0.92 10.94
C ALA A 60 8.71 -1.75 11.34
N ARG A 61 7.61 -1.07 11.68
CA ARG A 61 6.33 -1.74 12.00
C ARG A 61 5.72 -2.46 10.79
N VAL A 62 5.81 -1.85 9.61
CA VAL A 62 5.34 -2.48 8.37
C VAL A 62 6.19 -3.71 8.03
N ALA A 63 7.50 -3.64 8.21
CA ALA A 63 8.41 -4.76 7.98
C ALA A 63 8.04 -5.96 8.85
N ALA A 64 7.84 -5.73 10.16
CA ALA A 64 7.40 -6.78 11.08
C ALA A 64 6.04 -7.39 10.66
N ALA A 65 5.06 -6.55 10.28
CA ALA A 65 3.76 -7.05 9.82
C ALA A 65 3.85 -7.82 8.49
N CYS A 66 4.77 -7.44 7.61
CA CYS A 66 5.05 -8.18 6.37
C CYS A 66 5.70 -9.53 6.66
N GLU A 67 6.64 -9.59 7.60
CA GLU A 67 7.27 -10.85 8.05
C GLU A 67 6.23 -11.82 8.61
N GLU A 68 5.36 -11.37 9.51
CA GLU A 68 4.23 -12.16 10.03
C GLU A 68 3.30 -12.68 8.93
N SER A 69 3.17 -11.92 7.83
CA SER A 69 2.29 -12.24 6.71
C SER A 69 3.00 -12.95 5.55
N GLY A 70 4.29 -13.28 5.69
CA GLY A 70 5.10 -13.88 4.62
C GLY A 70 5.27 -13.00 3.37
N LEU A 71 5.19 -11.68 3.51
CA LEU A 71 5.33 -10.70 2.43
C LEU A 71 6.76 -10.13 2.39
N PRO A 72 7.38 -10.01 1.20
CA PRO A 72 8.65 -9.32 1.08
C PRO A 72 8.45 -7.82 1.28
N PHE A 73 9.29 -7.17 2.09
CA PHE A 73 9.21 -5.72 2.28
C PHE A 73 10.58 -5.06 2.19
N ARG A 74 10.64 -3.97 1.41
CA ARG A 74 11.79 -3.09 1.33
C ARG A 74 11.32 -1.67 1.63
N ALA A 75 11.91 -1.05 2.65
CA ALA A 75 11.58 0.31 3.02
C ALA A 75 11.82 1.26 1.81
N PRO A 76 10.83 2.09 1.44
CA PRO A 76 10.94 2.95 0.27
C PRO A 76 11.84 4.16 0.57
N THR A 77 12.68 4.51 -0.40
CA THR A 77 13.50 5.73 -0.37
C THR A 77 12.82 6.92 -1.07
N ARG A 78 11.64 6.71 -1.64
CA ARG A 78 10.83 7.70 -2.34
C ARG A 78 9.35 7.43 -2.15
N MET A 79 8.57 8.48 -2.02
CA MET A 79 7.11 8.48 -2.07
C MET A 79 6.69 9.03 -3.45
N PRO A 80 6.27 8.18 -4.39
CA PRO A 80 5.90 8.62 -5.73
C PRO A 80 4.55 9.35 -5.72
N ASN A 81 4.27 10.14 -6.77
CA ASN A 81 2.88 10.41 -7.14
C ASN A 81 2.31 9.11 -7.73
N THR A 82 1.13 8.70 -7.26
CA THR A 82 0.52 7.42 -7.65
C THR A 82 -0.57 7.55 -8.68
N ARG A 83 -0.94 8.76 -9.10
CA ARG A 83 -2.02 9.02 -10.07
C ARG A 83 -1.95 8.10 -11.29
N ARG A 84 -0.83 8.10 -12.01
CA ARG A 84 -0.70 7.31 -13.25
C ARG A 84 -0.80 5.80 -12.99
N ALA A 85 -0.28 5.34 -11.85
CA ALA A 85 -0.36 3.93 -11.46
C ALA A 85 -1.80 3.53 -11.10
N LEU A 86 -2.50 4.39 -10.35
CA LEU A 86 -3.90 4.21 -9.97
C LEU A 86 -4.83 4.28 -11.18
N GLU A 87 -4.61 5.21 -12.10
CA GLU A 87 -5.34 5.29 -13.38
C GLU A 87 -5.18 3.99 -14.16
N THR A 88 -3.96 3.45 -14.26
CA THR A 88 -3.70 2.18 -14.97
C THR A 88 -4.42 1.00 -14.33
N ALA A 89 -4.63 1.02 -13.00
CA ALA A 89 -5.28 -0.06 -12.28
C ALA A 89 -6.80 -0.13 -12.50
N GLU A 90 -7.41 0.92 -13.07
CA GLU A 90 -8.85 0.97 -13.39
C GLU A 90 -9.19 0.41 -14.78
N TRP A 91 -8.19 0.18 -15.63
CA TRP A 91 -8.35 -0.34 -17.00
C TRP A 91 -7.98 -1.82 -17.10
#